data_AF-A0A4S2D4M7-F1
#
_entry.id   AF-A0A4S2D4M7-F1
#
_cell.length_a   1.000
_cell.length_b   1.000
_cell.length_c   1.000
_cell.angle_alpha   90.00
_cell.angle_beta   90.00
_cell.angle_gamma   90.00
#
_symmetry.space_group_name_H-M   'P 1'
#
loop_
_entity.id
_entity.type
_entity.pdbx_description
1 polymer ?
#
loop_
_entity_poly.entity_id
_entity_poly.type
_entity_poly.pdbx_seq_one_letter_code
_entity_poly.pdbx_strand_id
1 'polypeptide(L)' 'MAKKTLKRNEDGEKLRIYLIGLPLKDSSKMVAKLAEACKVPLHTVHNWRAGLCRIPELAKDKIEEVTGVKIFRVD' A
#
# COMPACT_ATOMS: atom_id res chain seq x y z
N MET A 1 -3.99 28.55 4.81
CA MET A 1 -4.57 27.42 4.05
C MET A 1 -4.87 26.29 5.01
N ALA A 2 -6.14 25.98 5.28
CA ALA A 2 -6.49 24.83 6.12
C ALA A 2 -6.01 23.56 5.41
N LYS A 3 -5.14 22.78 6.06
CA LYS A 3 -4.82 21.42 5.61
C LYS A 3 -6.13 20.64 5.68
N LYS A 4 -6.79 20.44 4.54
CA LYS A 4 -7.89 19.46 4.43
C LYS A 4 -7.28 18.13 4.86
N THR A 5 -7.61 17.67 6.06
CA THR A 5 -7.28 16.32 6.50
C THR A 5 -8.06 15.39 5.59
N LEU A 6 -7.44 14.95 4.49
CA LEU A 6 -8.01 13.91 3.64
C LEU A 6 -8.29 12.73 4.56
N LYS A 7 -9.55 12.32 4.64
CA LYS A 7 -9.95 11.09 5.32
C LYS A 7 -9.06 10.00 4.72
N ARG A 8 -8.14 9.42 5.51
CA ARG A 8 -7.17 8.45 5.01
C ARG A 8 -7.95 7.34 4.31
N ASN A 9 -7.56 7.05 3.07
CA ASN A 9 -8.10 5.92 2.33
C ASN A 9 -7.92 4.64 3.17
N GLU A 10 -9.00 3.93 3.48
CA GLU A 10 -9.00 2.72 4.30
C GLU A 10 -8.04 1.66 3.74
N ASP A 11 -7.96 1.54 2.42
CA ASP A 11 -7.02 0.63 1.77
C ASP A 11 -5.56 1.06 2.03
N GLY A 12 -5.30 2.36 2.02
CA GLY A 12 -3.98 2.90 2.34
C GLY A 12 -3.57 2.60 3.77
N GLU A 13 -4.51 2.68 4.71
CA GLU A 13 -4.27 2.33 6.12
C GLU A 13 -4.03 0.83 6.30
N LYS A 14 -4.82 -0.03 5.65
CA LYS A 14 -4.61 -1.49 5.66
C LYS A 14 -3.23 -1.86 5.12
N LEU A 15 -2.83 -1.28 3.99
CA LEU A 15 -1.48 -1.48 3.43
C LEU A 15 -0.39 -0.96 4.37
N ARG A 16 -0.61 0.18 5.03
CA ARG A 16 0.33 0.74 6.02
C ARG A 16 0.54 -0.21 7.19
N ILE A 17 -0.54 -0.75 7.75
CA ILE A 17 -0.50 -1.70 8.88
C ILE A 17 0.31 -2.94 8.49
N TYR A 18 0.02 -3.52 7.32
CA TYR A 18 0.79 -4.66 6.80
C TYR A 18 2.29 -4.34 6.70
N LEU A 19 2.66 -3.22 6.06
CA LEU A 19 4.06 -2.85 5.83
C LEU A 19 4.83 -2.51 7.12
N ILE A 20 4.16 -1.95 8.13
CA ILE A 20 4.78 -1.64 9.43
C ILE A 20 4.96 -2.91 10.28
N GLY A 21 4.12 -3.93 10.08
CA GLY A 21 4.27 -5.23 10.73
C GLY A 21 5.50 -6.02 10.27
N LEU A 22 6.12 -5.66 9.15
CA LEU A 22 7.34 -6.29 8.65
C LEU A 22 8.59 -5.76 9.36
N PRO A 23 9.65 -6.59 9.53
CA PRO A 23 10.96 -6.09 9.93
C PRO A 23 11.43 -4.95 9.01
N LEU A 24 12.10 -3.93 9.57
CA LEU A 24 12.38 -2.67 8.85
C LEU A 24 13.06 -2.87 7.48
N LYS A 25 14.05 -3.77 7.40
CA LYS A 25 14.75 -4.11 6.15
C LYS A 25 13.82 -4.77 5.12
N ASP A 26 12.86 -5.56 5.58
CA ASP A 26 11.92 -6.28 4.74
C ASP A 26 10.77 -5.39 4.28
N SER A 27 10.37 -4.40 5.09
CA SER A 27 9.39 -3.38 4.70
C SER A 27 9.86 -2.60 3.46
N SER A 28 11.11 -2.10 3.47
CA SER A 28 11.68 -1.38 2.32
C SER A 28 11.82 -2.26 1.07
N LYS A 29 12.25 -3.51 1.23
CA LYS A 29 12.32 -4.49 0.13
C LYS A 29 10.93 -4.82 -0.42
N MET A 30 9.94 -4.98 0.45
CA MET A 30 8.57 -5.25 0.06
C MET A 30 7.98 -4.09 -0.75
N VAL A 31 8.20 -2.84 -0.33
CA VAL A 31 7.74 -1.67 -1.10
C VAL A 31 8.35 -1.66 -2.51
N ALA A 32 9.64 -1.97 -2.66
CA ALA A 32 10.29 -2.09 -3.96
C ALA A 32 9.68 -3.25 -4.80
N LYS A 33 9.49 -4.43 -4.19
CA LYS A 33 8.85 -5.59 -4.82
C LYS A 33 7.44 -5.28 -5.31
N LEU A 34 6.64 -4.57 -4.52
CA LEU A 34 5.28 -4.15 -4.88
C LEU A 34 5.28 -3.16 -6.05
N ALA A 35 6.20 -2.19 -6.06
CA ALA A 35 6.34 -1.24 -7.16
C ALA A 35 6.67 -1.96 -8.48
N GLU A 36 7.62 -2.90 -8.46
CA GLU A 36 8.00 -3.71 -9.62
C GLU A 36 6.87 -4.61 -10.11
N ALA A 37 6.17 -5.29 -9.19
CA ALA A 37 5.08 -6.20 -9.53
C ALA A 37 3.85 -5.47 -10.08
N CYS A 38 3.52 -4.30 -9.53
CA CYS A 38 2.40 -3.47 -9.98
C CYS A 38 2.75 -2.60 -11.20
N LYS A 39 4.01 -2.62 -11.66
CA LYS A 39 4.50 -1.78 -12.78
C LYS A 39 4.24 -0.29 -12.56
N VAL A 40 4.47 0.17 -11.33
CA VAL A 40 4.33 1.58 -10.93
C VAL A 40 5.64 2.13 -10.36
N PRO A 41 5.86 3.45 -10.38
CA PRO A 41 6.96 4.07 -9.66
C PRO A 41 6.92 3.80 -8.15
N LEU A 42 8.08 3.78 -7.49
CA LEU A 42 8.19 3.57 -6.04
C LEU A 42 7.36 4.58 -5.22
N HIS A 43 7.33 5.84 -5.65
CA HIS A 43 6.57 6.89 -4.99
C HIS A 43 5.05 6.64 -5.03
N THR A 44 4.55 5.88 -6.00
CA THR A 44 3.13 5.50 -6.07
C THR A 44 2.76 4.60 -4.89
N VAL A 45 3.60 3.62 -4.55
CA VAL A 45 3.38 2.75 -3.38
C VAL A 45 3.51 3.54 -2.07
N HIS A 46 4.41 4.53 -2.02
CA HIS A 46 4.49 5.45 -0.87
C HIS A 46 3.24 6.31 -0.72
N ASN A 47 2.66 6.79 -1.82
CA ASN A 47 1.41 7.54 -1.80
C ASN A 47 0.23 6.65 -1.37
N TRP A 48 0.19 5.38 -1.82
CA TRP A 48 -0.79 4.41 -1.37
C TRP A 48 -0.75 4.19 0.14
N ARG A 49 0.41 3.82 0.72
CA ARG A 49 0.53 3.59 2.18
C ARG A 49 0.29 4.86 3.01
N ALA A 50 0.49 6.04 2.43
CA ALA A 50 0.21 7.32 3.09
C ALA A 50 -1.26 7.73 2.95
N GLY A 51 -2.06 6.98 2.17
CA GLY A 51 -3.47 7.29 1.90
C GLY A 51 -3.66 8.55 1.05
N LEU A 52 -2.63 8.96 0.28
CA LEU A 52 -2.64 10.18 -0.54
C LEU A 52 -3.34 9.98 -1.89
N CYS A 53 -3.52 8.73 -2.33
CA CYS A 53 -4.32 8.39 -3.50
C CYS A 53 -5.00 7.02 -3.34
N ARG A 54 -5.95 6.74 -4.24
CA ARG A 54 -6.62 5.45 -4.31
C ARG A 54 -5.65 4.36 -4.78
N ILE A 55 -5.78 3.16 -4.21
CA ILE A 55 -5.15 1.95 -4.73
C ILE A 55 -6.11 1.35 -5.78
N PRO A 56 -5.71 1.22 -7.06
CA PRO A 56 -6.54 0.55 -8.08
C PRO A 56 -6.83 -0.91 -7.70
N GLU A 57 -8.01 -1.44 -8.02
CA GLU A 57 -8.38 -2.83 -7.68
C GLU A 57 -7.36 -3.85 -8.23
N LEU A 58 -6.92 -3.68 -9.49
CA LEU A 58 -5.88 -4.54 -10.08
C LEU A 58 -4.57 -4.53 -9.28
N ALA A 59 -4.21 -3.38 -8.70
CA ALA A 59 -3.03 -3.28 -7.86
C ALA A 59 -3.26 -3.96 -6.50
N LYS A 60 -4.47 -3.88 -5.93
CA LYS A 60 -4.82 -4.61 -4.69
C LYS A 60 -4.68 -6.12 -4.88
N ASP A 61 -5.25 -6.66 -5.96
CA ASP A 61 -5.15 -8.09 -6.29
C ASP A 61 -3.68 -8.51 -6.43
N LYS A 62 -2.89 -7.72 -7.16
CA LYS A 62 -1.45 -7.97 -7.32
C LYS A 62 -0.68 -7.87 -6.01
N ILE A 63 -1.01 -6.92 -5.13
CA ILE A 63 -0.40 -6.79 -3.80
C ILE A 63 -0.70 -8.04 -2.94
N GLU A 64 -1.95 -8.52 -2.92
CA GLU A 64 -2.30 -9.74 -2.16
C GLU A 64 -1.61 -10.99 -2.75
N GLU A 65 -1.48 -11.08 -4.07
CA GLU A 65 -0.72 -12.15 -4.75
C GLU A 65 0.77 -12.14 -4.35
N VAL A 66 1.40 -10.97 -4.36
CA VAL A 66 2.85 -10.82 -4.07
C VAL A 66 3.18 -11.04 -2.60
N THR A 67 2.26 -10.65 -1.72
CA THR A 67 2.41 -10.77 -0.25
C THR A 67 1.94 -12.12 0.27
N GLY A 68 1.02 -12.78 -0.44
CA GLY A 68 0.34 -13.99 0.04
C GLY A 68 -0.65 -13.72 1.18
N VAL A 69 -1.03 -12.46 1.42
CA VAL A 69 -1.87 -12.04 2.55
C VAL A 69 -3.12 -11.33 2.03
N LYS A 70 -4.27 -11.61 2.63
CA LYS A 70 -5.51 -10.84 2.42
C LYS A 70 -5.43 -9.53 3.19
N ILE A 71 -5.20 -8.43 2.48
CA ILE A 71 -4.98 -7.10 3.06
C ILE A 71 -6.23 -6.23 2.92
N PHE A 72 -6.93 -6.32 1.79
CA PHE A 72 -7.96 -5.33 1.43
C PHE A 72 -9.39 -5.80 1.67
N ARG A 73 -9.63 -7.13 1.68
CA ARG A 73 -10.96 -7.67 1.95
C ARG A 73 -11.36 -7.44 3.42
N VAL A 74 -12.62 -7.05 3.59
CA VAL A 74 -13.35 -7.05 4.86
C VAL A 74 -14.34 -8.20 4.70
N ASP A 75 -14.27 -9.20 5.58
CA ASP A 75 -15.40 -10.13 5.75
C ASP A 75 -16.58 -9.39 6.41
#